data_AF-L7UCR2-F1
#
_entry.id   AF-L7UCR2-F1
#
_cell.length_a   1.000
_cell.length_b   1.000
_cell.length_c   1.000
_cell.angle_alpha   90.00
_cell.angle_beta   90.00
_cell.angle_gamma   90.00
#
_symmetry.space_group_name_H-M   'P 1'
#
loop_
_entity.id
_entity.type
_entity.pdbx_description
1 polymer ?
#
loop_
_entity_poly.entity_id
_entity_poly.type
_entity_poly.pdbx_seq_one_letter_code
_entity_poly.pdbx_strand_id
1 'polypeptide(L)'
;MAARVRNLLAMDAASIMRRLESRRDEMFNLFSRLRSREPLLETIASRYADGAFEHLLHLPEQEQAVVDRYYGTLDEMRWYFTYTEDMPGTAHLNFTKLHKRLEEAYRVLVVTLGPPVSADGARVVDAEVLRREDTPPPEDKTLARAALPRQRRAAPG
;
A
#
# COMPACT_ATOMS: atom_id res chain seq x y z
N MET A 1 2.11 -3.31 24.81
CA MET A 1 3.29 -3.84 24.09
C MET A 1 2.93 -4.29 22.68
N ALA A 2 1.98 -5.24 22.53
CA ALA A 2 1.60 -5.86 21.26
C ALA A 2 1.26 -4.88 20.11
N ALA A 3 0.52 -3.80 20.37
CA ALA A 3 0.17 -2.82 19.33
C ALA A 3 1.38 -2.16 18.65
N ARG A 4 2.47 -1.90 19.40
CA ARG A 4 3.71 -1.35 18.83
C ARG A 4 4.42 -2.39 17.97
N VAL A 5 4.44 -3.65 18.41
CA VAL A 5 5.01 -4.78 17.65
C VAL A 5 4.26 -4.98 16.34
N ARG A 6 2.93 -5.04 16.37
CA ARG A 6 2.08 -5.12 15.16
C ARG A 6 2.41 -4.01 14.17
N ASN A 7 2.52 -2.77 14.65
CA ASN A 7 2.85 -1.64 13.80
C ASN A 7 4.26 -1.77 13.17
N LEU A 8 5.26 -2.19 13.93
CA LEU A 8 6.62 -2.40 13.39
C LEU A 8 6.63 -3.47 12.28
N LEU A 9 5.96 -4.60 12.52
CA LEU A 9 5.84 -5.68 11.53
C LEU A 9 5.08 -5.21 10.28
N ALA A 10 3.97 -4.49 10.44
CA ALA A 10 3.21 -3.94 9.33
C ALA A 10 4.02 -2.91 8.53
N MET A 11 4.82 -2.05 9.20
CA MET A 11 5.67 -1.06 8.54
C MET A 11 6.80 -1.72 7.73
N ASP A 12 7.42 -2.77 8.27
CA ASP A 12 8.45 -3.52 7.55
C ASP A 12 7.89 -4.16 6.29
N ALA A 13 6.82 -4.94 6.45
CA ALA A 13 6.17 -5.65 5.36
C ALA A 13 5.73 -4.66 4.27
N ALA A 14 5.09 -3.55 4.65
CA ALA A 14 4.68 -2.51 3.71
C ALA A 14 5.87 -1.84 3.02
N SER A 15 7.00 -1.65 3.72
CA SER A 15 8.22 -1.10 3.11
C SER A 15 8.81 -2.05 2.08
N ILE A 16 8.86 -3.35 2.37
CA ILE A 16 9.32 -4.38 1.44
C ILE A 16 8.43 -4.38 0.19
N MET A 17 7.10 -4.42 0.35
CA MET A 17 6.16 -4.41 -0.78
C MET A 17 6.32 -3.16 -1.65
N ARG A 18 6.49 -1.97 -1.05
CA ARG A 18 6.73 -0.73 -1.82
C ARG A 18 8.04 -0.76 -2.60
N ARG A 19 9.12 -1.31 -2.03
CA ARG A 19 10.41 -1.43 -2.72
C ARG A 19 10.33 -2.44 -3.86
N LEU A 20 9.68 -3.58 -3.64
CA LEU A 20 9.45 -4.59 -4.68
C LEU A 20 8.68 -4.02 -5.87
N GLU A 21 7.66 -3.19 -5.61
CA GLU A 21 6.91 -2.54 -6.67
C GLU A 21 7.74 -1.49 -7.42
N SER A 22 8.39 -0.59 -6.69
CA SER A 22 9.13 0.53 -7.30
C SER A 22 10.44 0.13 -7.99
N ARG A 23 11.07 -0.98 -7.59
CA ARG A 23 12.39 -1.40 -8.09
C ARG A 23 12.35 -2.61 -9.01
N ARG A 24 11.16 -3.17 -9.28
CA ARG A 24 10.98 -4.43 -10.01
C ARG A 24 11.82 -4.51 -11.28
N ASP A 25 11.64 -3.56 -12.19
CA ASP A 25 12.34 -3.56 -13.49
C ASP A 25 13.84 -3.31 -13.33
N GLU A 26 14.21 -2.38 -12.45
CA GLU A 26 15.61 -2.02 -12.18
C GLU A 26 16.40 -3.21 -11.63
N MET A 27 15.84 -3.98 -10.71
CA MET A 27 16.47 -5.16 -10.11
C MET A 27 16.90 -6.18 -11.18
N PHE A 28 16.01 -6.51 -12.11
CA PHE A 28 16.32 -7.49 -13.16
C PHE A 28 17.24 -6.91 -14.24
N ASN A 29 17.14 -5.61 -14.53
CA ASN A 29 18.09 -4.94 -15.41
C ASN A 29 19.52 -4.98 -14.83
N LEU A 30 19.68 -4.72 -13.54
CA LEU A 30 20.97 -4.81 -12.86
C LEU A 30 21.47 -6.26 -12.76
N PHE A 31 20.60 -7.22 -12.41
CA PHE A 31 20.96 -8.64 -12.39
C PHE A 31 21.42 -9.13 -13.76
N SER A 32 20.75 -8.71 -14.84
CA SER A 32 21.13 -9.06 -16.20
C SER A 32 22.51 -8.51 -16.59
N ARG A 33 22.74 -7.22 -16.31
CA ARG A 33 23.97 -6.51 -16.70
C ARG A 33 25.18 -6.87 -15.86
N LEU A 34 25.00 -6.96 -14.55
CA LEU A 34 26.10 -7.08 -13.57
C LEU A 34 26.27 -8.50 -13.06
N ARG A 35 25.27 -9.38 -13.27
CA ARG A 35 25.19 -10.72 -12.65
C ARG A 35 25.30 -10.68 -11.11
N SER A 36 25.03 -9.51 -10.52
CA SER A 36 24.99 -9.33 -9.08
C SER A 36 23.60 -9.63 -8.53
N ARG A 37 23.55 -10.42 -7.45
CA ARG A 37 22.32 -10.74 -6.72
C ARG A 37 21.95 -9.68 -5.68
N GLU A 38 22.87 -8.77 -5.38
CA GLU A 38 22.71 -7.74 -4.36
C GLU A 38 21.45 -6.87 -4.57
N PRO A 39 21.13 -6.35 -5.77
CA PRO A 39 19.89 -5.58 -5.97
C PRO A 39 18.61 -6.37 -5.66
N LEU A 40 18.64 -7.69 -5.91
CA LEU A 40 17.53 -8.59 -5.61
C LEU A 40 17.35 -8.74 -4.09
N LEU A 41 18.45 -9.04 -3.40
CA LEU A 41 18.49 -9.30 -1.96
C LEU A 41 18.23 -8.04 -1.12
N GLU A 42 18.82 -6.91 -1.48
CA GLU A 42 18.62 -5.64 -0.76
C GLU A 42 17.16 -5.15 -0.84
N THR A 43 16.50 -5.38 -1.97
CA THR A 43 15.10 -4.96 -2.13
C THR A 43 14.19 -5.68 -1.14
N ILE A 44 14.43 -6.96 -0.89
CA ILE A 44 13.64 -7.80 0.01
C ILE A 44 14.16 -7.82 1.45
N ALA A 45 15.25 -7.14 1.75
CA ALA A 45 15.83 -7.11 3.09
C ALA A 45 14.86 -6.48 4.11
N SER A 46 14.55 -7.23 5.17
CA SER A 46 13.80 -6.71 6.30
C SER A 46 14.67 -5.80 7.15
N ARG A 47 14.12 -4.68 7.63
CA ARG A 47 14.85 -3.75 8.50
C ARG A 47 14.78 -4.13 9.97
N TYR A 48 13.87 -5.03 10.32
CA TYR A 48 13.58 -5.42 11.70
C TYR A 48 13.71 -6.94 11.90
N ALA A 49 14.30 -7.67 10.94
CA ALA A 49 14.49 -9.13 11.04
C ALA A 49 15.41 -9.52 12.21
N ASP A 50 16.40 -8.70 12.52
CA ASP A 50 17.28 -8.95 13.66
C ASP A 50 16.52 -8.71 14.98
N GLY A 51 16.32 -9.77 15.76
CA GLY A 51 15.65 -9.70 17.07
C GLY A 51 14.11 -9.82 17.04
N ALA A 52 13.49 -10.00 15.86
CA ALA A 52 12.03 -10.12 15.72
C ALA A 52 11.41 -11.24 16.58
N PHE A 53 12.16 -12.30 16.87
CA PHE A 53 11.69 -13.46 17.62
C PHE A 53 11.23 -13.13 19.05
N GLU A 54 11.96 -12.25 19.76
CA GLU A 54 11.57 -11.85 21.12
C GLU A 54 10.25 -11.05 21.12
N HIS A 55 9.94 -10.38 20.01
CA HIS A 55 8.73 -9.59 19.87
C HIS A 55 7.50 -10.43 19.52
N LEU A 56 7.68 -11.61 18.91
CA LEU A 56 6.58 -12.54 18.59
C LEU A 56 5.87 -13.06 19.85
N LEU A 57 6.59 -13.20 20.97
CA LEU A 57 6.03 -13.61 22.26
C LEU A 57 4.88 -12.71 22.75
N HIS A 58 4.82 -11.46 22.25
CA HIS A 58 3.77 -10.52 22.62
C HIS A 58 2.52 -10.58 21.74
N LEU A 59 2.54 -11.41 20.69
CA LEU A 59 1.42 -11.59 19.77
C LEU A 59 0.61 -12.85 20.13
N PRO A 60 -0.72 -12.83 19.96
CA PRO A 60 -1.53 -14.04 19.93
C PRO A 60 -1.06 -15.04 18.86
N GLU A 61 -1.29 -16.33 19.08
CA GLU A 61 -0.86 -17.42 18.18
C GLU A 61 -1.31 -17.21 16.73
N GLN A 62 -2.53 -16.72 16.52
CA GLN A 62 -3.04 -16.43 15.17
C GLN A 62 -2.19 -15.36 14.45
N GLU A 63 -1.79 -14.31 15.17
CA GLU A 63 -0.97 -13.25 14.61
C GLU A 63 0.46 -13.75 14.35
N GLN A 64 1.01 -14.56 15.26
CA GLN A 64 2.31 -15.22 15.05
C GLN A 64 2.30 -16.06 13.78
N ALA A 65 1.26 -16.88 13.56
CA ALA A 65 1.15 -17.73 12.36
C ALA A 65 1.07 -16.92 11.06
N VAL A 66 0.37 -15.78 11.07
CA VAL A 66 0.29 -14.90 9.89
C VAL A 66 1.62 -14.19 9.62
N VAL A 67 2.31 -13.77 10.67
CA VAL A 67 3.65 -13.17 10.58
C VAL A 67 4.66 -14.19 10.04
N ASP A 68 4.68 -15.40 10.60
CA ASP A 68 5.52 -16.51 10.16
C ASP A 68 5.28 -16.84 8.69
N ARG A 69 4.02 -16.94 8.25
CA ARG A 69 3.68 -17.18 6.83
C ARG A 69 4.25 -16.10 5.91
N TYR A 70 4.16 -14.82 6.28
CA TYR A 70 4.68 -13.73 5.47
C TYR A 70 6.20 -13.79 5.36
N TYR A 71 6.90 -13.87 6.50
CA TYR A 71 8.37 -13.88 6.50
C TYR A 71 8.96 -15.20 5.98
N GLY A 72 8.25 -16.33 6.12
CA GLY A 72 8.63 -17.59 5.47
C GLY A 72 8.52 -17.51 3.95
N THR A 73 7.51 -16.83 3.42
CA THR A 73 7.40 -16.59 1.95
C THR A 73 8.51 -15.64 1.47
N LEU A 74 8.87 -14.64 2.29
CA LEU A 74 9.98 -13.74 2.01
C LEU A 74 11.33 -14.47 2.03
N ASP A 75 11.54 -15.38 2.99
CA ASP A 75 12.75 -16.19 3.08
C ASP A 75 12.87 -17.16 1.91
N GLU A 76 11.77 -17.76 1.43
CA GLU A 76 11.78 -18.57 0.21
C GLU A 76 12.26 -17.75 -1.01
N MET A 77 11.80 -16.50 -1.13
CA MET A 77 12.25 -15.58 -2.18
C MET A 77 13.73 -15.22 -2.02
N ARG A 78 14.17 -14.97 -0.78
CA ARG A 78 15.57 -14.68 -0.45
C ARG A 78 16.48 -15.85 -0.78
N TRP A 79 16.08 -17.06 -0.41
CA TRP A 79 16.79 -18.30 -0.71
C TRP A 79 16.94 -18.48 -2.22
N TYR A 80 15.84 -18.34 -2.96
CA TYR A 80 15.84 -18.43 -4.41
C TYR A 80 16.84 -17.45 -5.04
N PHE A 81 16.78 -16.16 -4.69
CA PHE A 81 17.71 -15.17 -5.26
C PHE A 81 19.16 -15.37 -4.84
N THR A 82 19.41 -15.93 -3.66
CA THR A 82 20.77 -16.21 -3.18
C THR A 82 21.47 -17.27 -4.03
N TYR A 83 20.74 -18.32 -4.39
CA TYR A 83 21.35 -19.53 -4.97
C TYR A 83 20.96 -19.84 -6.41
N THR A 84 20.01 -19.10 -7.00
CA THR A 84 19.61 -19.35 -8.37
C THR A 84 20.77 -19.16 -9.35
N GLU A 85 20.86 -20.06 -10.33
CA GLU A 85 21.72 -19.98 -11.51
C GLU A 85 20.92 -19.57 -12.76
N ASP A 86 19.64 -19.24 -12.58
CA ASP A 86 18.73 -18.95 -13.67
C ASP A 86 19.14 -17.70 -14.45
N MET A 87 18.89 -17.75 -15.76
CA MET A 87 18.99 -16.58 -16.62
C MET A 87 17.93 -15.54 -16.22
N PRO A 88 18.18 -14.23 -16.46
CA PRO A 88 17.30 -13.15 -15.98
C PRO A 88 15.81 -13.32 -16.34
N GLY A 89 15.51 -13.85 -17.53
CA GLY A 89 14.13 -14.14 -17.94
C GLY A 89 13.43 -15.19 -17.07
N THR A 90 14.11 -16.32 -16.82
CA THR A 90 13.60 -17.36 -15.91
C THR A 90 13.51 -16.84 -14.47
N ALA A 91 14.50 -16.06 -14.04
CA ALA A 91 14.49 -15.43 -12.72
C ALA A 91 13.31 -14.48 -12.52
N HIS A 92 12.96 -13.70 -13.54
CA HIS A 92 11.80 -12.81 -13.50
C HIS A 92 10.47 -13.59 -13.44
N LEU A 93 10.36 -14.71 -14.16
CA LEU A 93 9.17 -15.57 -14.11
C LEU A 93 8.99 -16.19 -12.72
N ASN A 94 10.06 -16.72 -12.12
CA ASN A 94 10.01 -17.28 -10.77
C ASN A 94 9.72 -16.21 -9.72
N PHE A 95 10.32 -15.02 -9.84
CA PHE A 95 9.99 -13.87 -9.02
C PHE A 95 8.51 -13.54 -9.09
N THR A 96 7.90 -13.49 -10.28
CA THR A 96 6.48 -13.15 -10.43
C THR A 96 5.58 -14.10 -9.63
N LYS A 97 5.91 -15.40 -9.64
CA LYS A 97 5.19 -16.43 -8.86
C LYS A 97 5.37 -16.23 -7.34
N LEU A 98 6.61 -16.04 -6.90
CA LEU A 98 6.94 -15.83 -5.49
C LEU A 98 6.36 -14.51 -4.97
N HIS A 99 6.40 -13.45 -5.77
CA HIS A 99 5.84 -12.14 -5.48
C HIS A 99 4.34 -12.22 -5.28
N LYS A 100 3.61 -12.93 -6.14
CA LYS A 100 2.16 -13.13 -5.98
C LYS A 100 1.83 -13.84 -4.65
N ARG A 101 2.59 -14.86 -4.27
CA ARG A 101 2.42 -15.55 -2.98
C ARG A 101 2.71 -14.61 -1.81
N LEU A 102 3.75 -13.78 -1.93
CA LEU A 102 4.10 -12.78 -0.92
C LEU A 102 3.02 -11.71 -0.78
N GLU A 103 2.45 -11.22 -1.89
CA GLU A 103 1.31 -10.29 -1.89
C GLU A 103 0.09 -10.88 -1.17
N GLU A 104 -0.22 -12.14 -1.44
CA GLU A 104 -1.34 -12.83 -0.77
C GLU A 104 -1.09 -12.94 0.74
N ALA A 105 0.12 -13.34 1.15
CA ALA A 105 0.50 -13.36 2.57
C ALA A 105 0.46 -11.96 3.20
N TYR A 106 0.91 -10.93 2.48
CA TYR A 106 0.87 -9.54 2.93
C TYR A 106 -0.57 -9.04 3.15
N ARG A 107 -1.50 -9.35 2.24
CA ARG A 107 -2.92 -8.98 2.42
C ARG A 107 -3.50 -9.59 3.70
N VAL A 108 -3.21 -10.87 3.96
CA VAL A 108 -3.65 -11.53 5.20
C VAL A 108 -3.01 -10.88 6.42
N LEU A 109 -1.71 -10.54 6.35
CA LEU A 109 -1.00 -9.82 7.41
C LEU A 109 -1.63 -8.47 7.73
N VAL A 110 -1.93 -7.66 6.72
CA VAL A 110 -2.55 -6.34 6.90
C VAL A 110 -3.95 -6.46 7.50
N VAL A 111 -4.76 -7.41 7.04
CA VAL A 111 -6.10 -7.66 7.62
C VAL A 111 -6.00 -8.09 9.09
N THR A 112 -4.97 -8.87 9.45
CA THR A 112 -4.82 -9.45 10.78
C THR A 112 -4.20 -8.46 11.78
N LEU A 113 -3.14 -7.74 11.39
CA LEU A 113 -2.39 -6.85 12.27
C LEU A 113 -2.87 -5.39 12.20
N GLY A 114 -3.60 -5.04 11.15
CA GLY A 114 -3.92 -3.67 10.75
C GLY A 114 -2.89 -3.08 9.77
N PRO A 115 -3.28 -2.03 9.02
CA PRO A 115 -2.35 -1.30 8.17
C PRO A 115 -1.28 -0.57 9.01
N PRO A 116 -0.07 -0.35 8.46
CA PRO A 116 0.95 0.44 9.14
C PRO A 116 0.47 1.87 9.37
N VAL A 117 0.82 2.44 10.52
CA VAL A 117 0.53 3.83 10.83
C VAL A 117 1.40 4.75 9.96
N SER A 118 0.78 5.69 9.25
CA SER A 118 1.49 6.72 8.49
C SER A 118 2.17 7.73 9.41
N ALA A 119 3.36 8.18 9.03
CA ALA A 119 4.11 9.22 9.76
C ALA A 119 3.33 10.55 9.83
N ASP A 120 2.48 10.82 8.84
CA ASP A 120 1.66 12.04 8.75
C ASP A 120 0.46 12.05 9.71
N GLY A 121 0.27 10.99 10.52
CA GLY A 121 -0.80 10.92 11.53
C GLY A 121 -2.21 10.76 10.97
N ALA A 122 -2.39 10.75 9.64
CA ALA A 122 -3.67 10.51 9.00
C ALA A 122 -4.09 9.04 9.16
N ARG A 123 -5.08 8.78 10.02
CA ARG A 123 -5.85 7.53 10.00
C ARG A 123 -6.80 7.60 8.80
N VAL A 124 -6.54 6.81 7.76
CA VAL A 124 -7.56 6.53 6.75
C VAL A 124 -8.60 5.64 7.44
N VAL A 125 -9.72 6.25 7.84
CA VAL A 125 -10.90 5.52 8.28
C VAL A 125 -11.67 5.22 7.00
N ASP A 126 -11.89 3.94 6.70
CA ASP A 126 -12.81 3.56 5.62
C ASP A 126 -14.17 4.19 5.92
N ALA A 127 -14.51 5.24 5.18
CA ALA A 127 -15.79 5.91 5.31
C ALA A 127 -16.84 4.98 4.70
N GLU A 128 -17.68 4.38 5.55
CA GLU A 128 -18.96 3.81 5.11
C GLU A 128 -19.72 4.89 4.35
N VAL A 129 -19.94 4.66 3.05
CA VAL A 129 -20.73 5.54 2.20
C VAL A 129 -22.20 5.39 2.63
N LEU A 130 -22.64 6.21 3.57
CA LEU A 130 -24.05 6.41 3.82
C LEU A 130 -24.65 7.10 2.58
N ARG A 131 -25.43 6.36 1.79
CA ARG A 131 -26.24 6.95 0.71
C ARG A 131 -27.17 7.98 1.33
N ARG A 132 -26.94 9.25 1.00
CA ARG A 132 -27.85 10.36 1.33
C ARG A 132 -29.08 10.22 0.44
N GLU A 133 -30.24 9.97 1.04
CA GLU A 133 -31.53 10.08 0.34
C GLU A 133 -31.80 11.56 0.02
N ASP A 134 -32.11 11.83 -1.25
CA ASP A 134 -32.43 13.16 -1.76
C ASP A 134 -33.75 13.66 -1.15
N THR A 135 -33.70 14.81 -0.48
CA THR A 135 -34.90 15.57 -0.08
C THR A 135 -35.08 16.73 -1.07
N PRO A 136 -36.25 16.91 -1.70
CA PRO A 136 -36.47 17.94 -2.71
C PRO A 136 -36.55 19.36 -2.11
N PRO A 137 -36.28 20.41 -2.92
CA PRO A 137 -36.17 21.79 -2.42
C PRO A 137 -37.54 22.45 -2.24
N PRO A 138 -37.70 23.38 -1.27
CA PRO A 138 -38.88 24.24 -1.20
C PRO A 138 -38.68 25.54 -2.01
N GLU A 139 -39.75 25.97 -2.67
CA GLU A 139 -39.87 27.18 -3.48
C GLU A 139 -40.05 28.47 -2.65
N ASP A 140 -39.32 29.50 -3.09
CA ASP A 140 -39.62 30.93 -3.28
C ASP A 140 -40.31 31.82 -2.20
N LYS A 141 -39.76 33.05 -2.05
CA LYS A 141 -40.47 34.34 -1.79
C LYS A 141 -39.53 35.57 -1.78
N THR A 142 -39.51 36.26 -2.91
CA THR A 142 -39.64 37.73 -3.16
C THR A 142 -39.29 38.76 -2.07
N LEU A 143 -38.51 39.81 -2.41
CA LEU A 143 -38.91 41.25 -2.35
C LEU A 143 -37.82 42.29 -2.78
N ALA A 144 -38.06 42.91 -3.94
CA ALA A 144 -37.92 44.31 -4.42
C ALA A 144 -37.00 45.40 -3.78
N ARG A 145 -36.29 46.14 -4.67
CA ARG A 145 -36.22 47.63 -4.90
C ARG A 145 -34.84 47.96 -5.55
N ALA A 146 -34.65 48.89 -6.49
CA ALA A 146 -35.34 50.12 -6.85
C ALA A 146 -35.13 50.48 -8.34
N ALA A 147 -35.97 51.39 -8.85
CA ALA A 147 -36.07 51.83 -10.24
C ALA A 147 -35.29 53.13 -10.53
N LEU A 148 -35.06 53.38 -11.85
CA LEU A 148 -35.18 54.65 -12.64
C LEU A 148 -34.04 54.79 -13.69
N PRO A 149 -34.15 55.62 -14.75
CA PRO A 149 -35.31 55.97 -15.59
C PRO A 149 -35.05 55.90 -17.12
N ARG A 150 -36.14 56.04 -17.88
CA ARG A 150 -36.29 56.04 -19.35
C ARG A 150 -35.50 57.15 -20.08
N GLN A 151 -34.97 56.83 -21.27
CA GLN A 151 -34.89 57.79 -22.39
C GLN A 151 -35.42 57.20 -23.70
N ARG A 152 -36.32 57.97 -24.34
CA ARG A 152 -36.95 57.78 -25.64
C ARG A 152 -36.05 58.31 -26.75
N ARG A 153 -36.07 57.66 -27.92
CA ARG A 153 -36.26 58.21 -29.30
C ARG A 153 -35.68 57.17 -30.29
N ALA A 154 -36.46 56.56 -31.17
CA ALA A 154 -37.19 57.06 -32.35
C ALA A 154 -36.51 56.50 -33.60
N ALA A 155 -37.17 55.56 -34.28
CA ALA A 155 -36.92 55.24 -35.69
C ALA A 155 -37.62 56.30 -36.55
N PRO A 156 -37.14 56.54 -37.78
CA PRO A 156 -37.96 56.08 -38.92
C PRO A 156 -37.12 55.66 -40.15
N GLY A 157 -37.76 54.93 -41.05
CA GLY A 157 -37.36 54.78 -42.46
C GLY A 157 -37.22 53.36 -42.91
#